data_AF-A0A2K5F5B8-F1
#
_entry.id   AF-A0A2K5F5B8-F1
#
_cell.length_a   1.000
_cell.length_b   1.000
_cell.length_c   1.000
_cell.angle_alpha   90.00
_cell.angle_beta   90.00
_cell.angle_gamma   90.00
#
_symmetry.space_group_name_H-M   'P 1'
#
loop_
_entity.id
_entity.type
_entity.pdbx_description
1 polymer ?
#
loop_
_entity_poly.entity_id
_entity_poly.type
_entity_poly.pdbx_seq_one_letter_code
_entity_poly.pdbx_strand_id
1 'polypeptide(L)'
;GVCGGGRGRGGKNVGGSGLSKSRLYPQAGGAAEIQELASKRVDIQKKRFYLDVKQSSRGRFLKIAEVWIGRGRQDNIRKSKLTLSLSVAAELKDCLGDFIEHYAHLGLKGHRQEHGHSKEQVSVGSEEHPHSVLKTDYIERDNRKYYLDLKENQRGRFLRIRQTMMRGTGMIGYFGHSLGQEQTIVLPAQGMIEFRDALVQLIEDYGEGDIEERRGGDDDPLELPEGTSFRVDNKRFYFDVGSNKYGIFLKVSEVRPPYRNTITVPFKAWTRFGENFIKYEEEMRKICNSHKEKRMDGRKASGEEQECLD
;
A
#
# COMPACT_ATOMS: atom_id res chain seq x y z
N GLY A 1 -57.51 -6.08 -34.99
CA GLY A 1 -58.28 -6.80 -33.97
C GLY A 1 -58.08 -6.12 -32.64
N VAL A 2 -59.20 -5.80 -31.95
CA VAL A 2 -59.51 -6.14 -30.53
C VAL A 2 -58.38 -5.85 -29.52
N CYS A 3 -58.46 -4.99 -28.49
CA CYS A 3 -59.43 -4.71 -27.42
C CYS A 3 -58.82 -3.57 -26.56
N GLY A 4 -59.46 -2.82 -25.65
CA GLY A 4 -60.79 -2.83 -25.05
C GLY A 4 -60.80 -1.92 -23.79
N GLY A 5 -62.02 -1.48 -23.39
CA GLY A 5 -62.52 -1.05 -22.05
C GLY A 5 -61.67 -0.15 -21.12
N GLY A 6 -62.17 0.82 -20.37
CA GLY A 6 -63.54 1.11 -19.92
C GLY A 6 -63.52 1.45 -18.41
N ARG A 7 -64.06 2.64 -18.06
CA ARG A 7 -64.66 3.08 -16.78
C ARG A 7 -63.80 3.28 -15.51
N GLY A 8 -63.59 4.56 -15.20
CA GLY A 8 -64.21 5.28 -14.07
C GLY A 8 -63.92 4.87 -12.62
N ARG A 9 -63.42 5.83 -11.81
CA ARG A 9 -64.07 6.33 -10.57
C ARG A 9 -63.21 7.41 -9.91
N GLY A 10 -63.87 8.49 -9.49
CA GLY A 10 -63.28 9.55 -8.67
C GLY A 10 -63.14 9.16 -7.20
N GLY A 11 -62.34 9.95 -6.50
CA GLY A 11 -62.20 9.92 -5.05
C GLY A 11 -61.27 11.04 -4.58
N LYS A 12 -61.86 12.14 -4.11
CA LYS A 12 -61.20 13.14 -3.26
C LYS A 12 -61.11 12.59 -1.83
N ASN A 13 -59.95 12.70 -1.17
CA ASN A 13 -59.80 13.19 0.23
C ASN A 13 -58.35 12.95 0.72
N VAL A 14 -57.64 14.01 1.13
CA VAL A 14 -57.40 14.49 2.52
C VAL A 14 -56.23 13.78 3.22
N GLY A 15 -55.22 14.59 3.57
CA GLY A 15 -54.44 14.57 4.82
C GLY A 15 -53.88 13.24 5.35
N GLY A 16 -52.55 13.17 5.42
CA GLY A 16 -51.87 12.12 6.17
C GLY A 16 -50.38 12.35 6.28
N SER A 17 -49.98 13.12 7.29
CA SER A 17 -48.63 13.10 7.85
C SER A 17 -48.24 11.67 8.23
N GLY A 18 -47.26 11.09 7.53
CA GLY A 18 -46.82 9.70 7.73
C GLY A 18 -45.30 9.60 7.69
N LEU A 19 -44.69 9.74 8.87
CA LEU A 19 -43.32 9.34 9.18
C LEU A 19 -42.98 7.98 8.55
N SER A 20 -42.09 7.97 7.57
CA SER A 20 -41.50 6.74 7.03
C SER A 20 -40.04 6.66 7.43
N LYS A 21 -39.81 6.07 8.61
CA LYS A 21 -38.52 5.49 9.03
C LYS A 21 -38.13 4.40 8.04
N SER A 22 -37.28 4.69 7.07
CA SER A 22 -36.59 3.67 6.28
C SER A 22 -35.23 3.37 6.89
N ARG A 23 -35.22 2.27 7.65
CA ARG A 23 -34.11 1.32 7.90
C ARG A 23 -32.68 1.88 7.74
N LEU A 24 -32.11 2.24 8.89
CA LEU A 24 -30.68 2.08 9.16
C LEU A 24 -30.29 0.62 8.93
N TYR A 25 -29.52 0.37 7.87
CA TYR A 25 -28.61 -0.77 7.85
C TYR A 25 -27.35 -0.35 8.63
N PRO A 26 -26.92 -1.08 9.68
CA PRO A 26 -25.57 -0.92 10.17
C PRO A 26 -24.65 -1.55 9.12
N GLN A 27 -23.93 -0.71 8.39
CA GLN A 27 -22.90 -1.17 7.47
C GLN A 27 -21.78 -1.78 8.32
N ALA A 28 -21.77 -3.10 8.39
CA ALA A 28 -20.63 -3.87 8.84
C ALA A 28 -19.45 -3.60 7.89
N GLY A 29 -18.36 -3.07 8.45
CA GLY A 29 -17.13 -2.83 7.71
C GLY A 29 -16.24 -1.84 8.44
N GLY A 30 -15.49 -2.33 9.43
CA GLY A 30 -14.36 -1.60 10.02
C GLY A 30 -13.24 -1.39 9.00
N ALA A 31 -13.50 -0.58 7.98
CA ALA A 31 -12.44 0.10 7.25
C ALA A 31 -11.80 1.07 8.23
N ALA A 32 -10.49 0.96 8.42
CA ALA A 32 -9.74 2.02 9.07
C ALA A 32 -10.16 3.36 8.43
N GLU A 33 -10.63 4.30 9.25
CA GLU A 33 -11.13 5.62 8.82
C GLU A 33 -9.96 6.40 8.22
N ILE A 34 -9.71 6.23 6.91
CA ILE A 34 -8.68 6.99 6.19
C ILE A 34 -9.26 8.39 5.95
N GLN A 35 -8.70 9.38 6.63
CA GLN A 35 -9.07 10.78 6.47
C GLN A 35 -8.28 11.38 5.30
N GLU A 36 -8.96 12.15 4.43
CA GLU A 36 -8.29 12.96 3.41
C GLU A 36 -7.96 14.34 4.01
N LEU A 37 -6.68 14.70 4.00
CA LEU A 37 -6.18 15.95 4.58
C LEU A 37 -6.08 17.05 3.52
N ALA A 38 -5.61 16.69 2.33
CA ALA A 38 -5.52 17.60 1.19
C ALA A 38 -5.62 16.82 -0.12
N SER A 39 -6.08 17.51 -1.16
CA SER A 39 -5.98 17.02 -2.54
C SER A 39 -5.51 18.16 -3.43
N LYS A 40 -4.43 17.92 -4.17
CA LYS A 40 -3.88 18.87 -5.14
C LYS A 40 -3.87 18.26 -6.52
N ARG A 41 -4.29 19.03 -7.52
CA ARG A 41 -4.31 18.62 -8.92
C ARG A 41 -3.22 19.33 -9.71
N VAL A 42 -2.44 18.57 -10.47
CA VAL A 42 -1.43 19.07 -11.40
C VAL A 42 -1.77 18.59 -12.81
N ASP A 43 -2.11 19.52 -13.69
CA ASP A 43 -2.46 19.23 -15.09
C ASP A 43 -1.22 19.44 -15.96
N ILE A 44 -0.75 18.38 -16.63
CA ILE A 44 0.48 18.39 -17.44
C ILE A 44 0.19 17.75 -18.79
N GLN A 45 0.26 18.56 -19.85
CA GLN A 45 -0.09 18.15 -21.21
C GLN A 45 -1.50 17.51 -21.26
N LYS A 46 -1.59 16.22 -21.64
CA LYS A 46 -2.84 15.44 -21.73
C LYS A 46 -3.06 14.55 -20.49
N LYS A 47 -2.37 14.82 -19.38
CA LYS A 47 -2.44 14.08 -18.12
C LYS A 47 -2.87 14.99 -16.97
N ARG A 48 -3.64 14.44 -16.03
CA ARG A 48 -3.91 15.01 -14.70
C ARG A 48 -3.29 14.12 -13.65
N PHE A 49 -2.60 14.73 -12.71
CA PHE A 49 -2.11 14.09 -11.51
C PHE A 49 -2.90 14.61 -10.32
N TYR A 50 -3.46 13.69 -9.54
CA TYR A 50 -4.10 14.00 -8.26
C TYR A 50 -3.16 13.53 -7.15
N LEU A 51 -2.77 14.45 -6.29
CA LEU A 51 -1.89 14.25 -5.16
C LEU A 51 -2.73 14.39 -3.90
N ASP A 52 -3.15 13.26 -3.33
CA ASP A 52 -4.00 13.24 -2.15
C ASP A 52 -3.16 12.90 -0.91
N VAL A 53 -3.05 13.83 0.03
CA VAL A 53 -2.48 13.57 1.35
C VAL A 53 -3.58 12.98 2.22
N LYS A 54 -3.31 11.82 2.80
CA LYS A 54 -4.27 11.07 3.61
C LYS A 54 -3.65 10.64 4.93
N GLN A 55 -4.47 10.54 5.96
CA GLN A 55 -4.08 10.02 7.27
C GLN A 55 -4.71 8.65 7.48
N SER A 56 -3.89 7.70 7.94
CA SER A 56 -4.33 6.39 8.39
C SER A 56 -3.85 6.16 9.82
N SER A 57 -4.26 5.04 10.42
CA SER A 57 -3.71 4.59 11.70
C SER A 57 -2.20 4.27 11.69
N ARG A 58 -1.57 4.22 10.50
CA ARG A 58 -0.12 4.02 10.33
C ARG A 58 0.64 5.32 10.11
N GLY A 59 -0.03 6.46 10.23
CA GLY A 59 0.53 7.77 9.88
C GLY A 59 0.00 8.30 8.55
N ARG A 60 0.57 9.45 8.15
CA ARG A 60 0.20 10.17 6.94
C ARG A 60 0.92 9.62 5.71
N PHE A 61 0.25 9.64 4.56
CA PHE A 61 0.78 9.15 3.30
C PHE A 61 0.25 9.96 2.11
N LEU A 62 1.01 9.94 1.02
CA LEU A 62 0.66 10.57 -0.23
C LEU A 62 0.21 9.51 -1.25
N LYS A 63 -0.95 9.73 -1.85
CA LYS A 63 -1.46 8.94 -2.97
C LYS A 63 -1.45 9.79 -4.24
N ILE A 64 -0.71 9.33 -5.24
CA ILE A 64 -0.62 9.96 -6.55
C ILE A 64 -1.42 9.14 -7.55
N ALA A 65 -2.38 9.76 -8.24
CA ALA A 65 -3.14 9.14 -9.32
C ALA A 65 -2.91 9.88 -10.64
N GLU A 66 -2.54 9.14 -11.69
CA GLU A 66 -2.37 9.63 -13.05
C GLU A 66 -3.61 9.30 -13.90
N VAL A 67 -4.17 10.30 -14.57
CA VAL A 67 -5.34 10.18 -15.44
C VAL A 67 -5.07 10.84 -16.80
N TRP A 68 -5.31 10.13 -17.89
CA TRP A 68 -5.22 10.68 -19.25
C TRP A 68 -6.54 11.35 -19.68
N ILE A 69 -6.47 12.50 -20.35
CA ILE A 69 -7.65 13.35 -20.71
C ILE A 69 -7.93 13.36 -22.24
N GLY A 70 -7.15 12.67 -23.06
CA GLY A 70 -7.35 12.71 -24.52
C GLY A 70 -8.61 11.97 -25.00
N ARG A 71 -9.40 12.61 -25.87
CA ARG A 71 -10.54 11.97 -26.57
C ARG A 71 -10.03 10.82 -27.46
N GLY A 72 -10.70 9.66 -27.41
CA GLY A 72 -10.44 8.54 -28.32
C GLY A 72 -9.79 7.28 -27.72
N ARG A 73 -9.42 7.28 -26.43
CA ARG A 73 -9.02 6.05 -25.72
C ARG A 73 -10.18 5.57 -24.84
N GLN A 74 -11.15 4.90 -25.46
CA GLN A 74 -12.29 4.28 -24.77
C GLN A 74 -11.90 2.92 -24.12
N ASP A 75 -10.66 2.47 -24.34
CA ASP A 75 -10.21 1.14 -23.94
C ASP A 75 -9.43 1.27 -22.63
N ASN A 76 -10.10 1.02 -21.51
CA ASN A 76 -9.51 0.92 -20.17
C ASN A 76 -8.46 2.00 -19.86
N ILE A 77 -8.92 3.19 -19.44
CA ILE A 77 -8.05 4.15 -18.73
C ILE A 77 -7.45 3.42 -17.54
N ARG A 78 -6.26 2.84 -17.73
CA ARG A 78 -5.43 2.30 -16.65
C ARG A 78 -5.08 3.52 -15.79
N LYS A 79 -5.88 3.74 -14.75
CA LYS A 79 -5.57 4.71 -13.71
C LYS A 79 -4.30 4.21 -13.02
N SER A 80 -3.19 4.78 -13.43
CA SER A 80 -1.89 4.56 -12.83
C SER A 80 -1.89 5.22 -11.46
N LYS A 81 -1.37 4.53 -10.45
CA LYS A 81 -1.35 5.04 -9.08
C LYS A 81 -0.05 4.66 -8.39
N LEU A 82 0.41 5.56 -7.54
CA LEU A 82 1.56 5.36 -6.68
C LEU A 82 1.18 5.79 -5.26
N THR A 83 1.54 5.01 -4.25
CA THR A 83 1.29 5.36 -2.85
C THR A 83 2.59 5.28 -2.06
N LEU A 84 2.96 6.37 -1.39
CA LEU A 84 4.21 6.48 -0.66
C LEU A 84 4.00 7.25 0.66
N SER A 85 4.90 7.08 1.63
CA SER A 85 4.90 7.90 2.85
C SER A 85 5.31 9.34 2.54
N LEU A 86 4.99 10.28 3.42
CA LEU A 86 5.46 11.66 3.29
C LEU A 86 7.00 11.76 3.37
N SER A 87 7.66 10.89 4.12
CA SER A 87 9.13 10.80 4.13
C SER A 87 9.71 10.48 2.75
N VAL A 88 9.15 9.49 2.05
CA VAL A 88 9.56 9.15 0.68
C VAL A 88 9.17 10.27 -0.30
N ALA A 89 8.11 11.03 -0.01
CA ALA A 89 7.72 12.16 -0.83
C ALA A 89 8.74 13.30 -0.74
N ALA A 90 9.33 13.52 0.44
CA ALA A 90 10.43 14.47 0.64
C ALA A 90 11.68 14.08 -0.15
N GLU A 91 12.08 12.81 -0.09
CA GLU A 91 13.20 12.32 -0.92
C GLU A 91 12.90 12.44 -2.42
N LEU A 92 11.65 12.14 -2.84
CA LEU A 92 11.21 12.31 -4.23
C LEU A 92 11.29 13.78 -4.68
N LYS A 93 10.92 14.72 -3.81
CA LYS A 93 11.01 16.16 -4.06
C LYS A 93 12.47 16.60 -4.30
N ASP A 94 13.41 16.05 -3.54
CA ASP A 94 14.84 16.33 -3.71
C ASP A 94 15.39 15.71 -5.01
N CYS A 95 15.12 14.43 -5.28
CA CYS A 95 15.48 13.78 -6.54
C CYS A 95 14.94 14.53 -7.77
N LEU A 96 13.68 15.04 -7.70
CA LEU A 96 13.09 15.83 -8.78
C LEU A 96 13.91 17.10 -9.07
N GLY A 97 14.50 17.74 -8.07
CA GLY A 97 15.44 18.85 -8.26
C GLY A 97 16.60 18.45 -9.17
N ASP A 98 17.27 17.34 -8.85
CA ASP A 98 18.40 16.85 -9.64
C ASP A 98 18.01 16.43 -11.06
N PHE A 99 16.78 15.94 -11.26
CA PHE A 99 16.26 15.62 -12.60
C PHE A 99 15.93 16.87 -13.41
N ILE A 100 15.37 17.91 -12.78
CA ILE A 100 15.06 19.20 -13.41
C ILE A 100 16.36 19.86 -13.88
N GLU A 101 17.38 19.91 -13.02
CA GLU A 101 18.69 20.46 -13.38
C GLU A 101 19.30 19.69 -14.56
N HIS A 102 19.31 18.35 -14.49
CA HIS A 102 19.83 17.54 -15.60
C HIS A 102 19.05 17.78 -16.90
N TYR A 103 17.72 17.88 -16.84
CA TYR A 103 16.86 18.14 -17.99
C TYR A 103 17.14 19.52 -18.62
N ALA A 104 17.38 20.55 -17.82
CA ALA A 104 17.77 21.87 -18.30
C ALA A 104 19.10 21.83 -19.09
N HIS A 105 20.09 21.09 -18.59
CA HIS A 105 21.37 20.92 -19.29
C HIS A 105 21.25 20.19 -20.63
N LEU A 106 20.32 19.23 -20.74
CA LEU A 106 20.04 18.54 -22.00
C LEU A 106 19.40 19.47 -23.05
N GLY A 107 18.59 20.44 -22.64
CA GLY A 107 18.02 21.46 -23.53
C GLY A 107 19.09 22.36 -24.16
N LEU A 108 20.14 22.69 -23.41
CA LEU A 108 21.24 23.53 -23.88
C LEU A 108 22.22 22.80 -24.82
N LYS A 109 22.43 21.49 -24.63
CA LYS A 109 23.32 20.69 -25.49
C LYS A 109 22.72 20.36 -26.86
N GLY A 110 21.38 20.27 -26.96
CA GLY A 110 20.69 20.03 -28.24
C GLY A 110 20.84 21.16 -29.26
N HIS A 111 21.17 22.38 -28.81
CA HIS A 111 21.33 23.55 -29.71
C HIS A 111 22.78 23.82 -30.15
N ARG A 112 23.79 23.09 -29.65
CA ARG A 112 25.19 23.30 -30.05
C ARG A 112 25.66 22.40 -31.20
N GLN A 113 24.77 21.57 -31.77
CA GLN A 113 25.09 20.63 -32.84
C GLN A 113 24.51 21.02 -34.20
N GLU A 114 24.29 22.30 -34.47
CA GLU A 114 24.07 22.80 -35.84
C GLU A 114 24.91 24.05 -36.07
N HIS A 115 26.22 23.88 -36.21
CA HIS A 115 27.11 24.67 -37.09
C HIS A 115 28.57 24.31 -36.81
N GLY A 116 29.12 23.44 -37.64
CA GLY A 116 30.54 23.07 -37.62
C GLY A 116 30.82 21.85 -38.50
N HIS A 117 30.97 22.06 -39.81
CA HIS A 117 31.45 21.07 -40.77
C HIS A 117 32.78 20.43 -40.32
N SER A 118 32.87 19.09 -40.30
CA SER A 118 33.66 18.28 -41.26
C SER A 118 34.12 16.91 -40.72
N LYS A 119 34.10 15.94 -41.66
CA LYS A 119 34.70 14.59 -41.70
C LYS A 119 33.94 13.38 -41.11
N GLU A 120 33.22 12.73 -42.05
CA GLU A 120 33.24 11.30 -42.36
C GLU A 120 33.83 10.35 -41.30
N GLN A 121 32.97 9.57 -40.66
CA GLN A 121 33.13 8.11 -40.63
C GLN A 121 31.76 7.43 -40.72
N VAL A 122 31.64 6.60 -41.75
CA VAL A 122 30.52 5.67 -41.96
C VAL A 122 30.57 4.64 -40.85
N SER A 123 29.51 4.54 -40.05
CA SER A 123 29.31 3.43 -39.12
C SER A 123 27.86 2.97 -39.24
N VAL A 124 27.77 1.83 -39.90
CA VAL A 124 26.59 1.07 -40.31
C VAL A 124 25.67 0.80 -39.12
N GLY A 125 24.38 1.15 -39.30
CA GLY A 125 23.21 0.53 -38.68
C GLY A 125 23.33 0.15 -37.20
N SER A 126 23.07 1.11 -36.30
CA SER A 126 22.64 0.78 -34.94
C SER A 126 21.13 0.92 -34.87
N GLU A 127 20.49 -0.22 -34.65
CA GLU A 127 19.06 -0.46 -34.54
C GLU A 127 18.34 0.66 -33.75
N GLU A 128 17.11 1.01 -34.18
CA GLU A 128 16.23 1.95 -33.49
C GLU A 128 16.24 1.70 -31.98
N HIS A 129 16.86 2.60 -31.21
CA HIS A 129 16.91 2.44 -29.75
C HIS A 129 15.49 2.64 -29.20
N PRO A 130 14.82 1.60 -28.66
CA PRO A 130 13.50 1.74 -28.10
C PRO A 130 13.64 2.39 -26.72
N HIS A 131 13.54 3.72 -26.69
CA HIS A 131 13.63 4.57 -25.49
C HIS A 131 15.00 4.59 -24.81
N SER A 132 15.83 5.59 -25.11
CA SER A 132 17.07 5.83 -24.37
C SER A 132 16.78 6.31 -22.94
N VAL A 133 17.47 5.72 -21.96
CA VAL A 133 17.48 6.20 -20.57
C VAL A 133 18.51 7.32 -20.48
N LEU A 134 18.08 8.49 -20.02
CA LEU A 134 18.93 9.68 -19.90
C LEU A 134 19.56 9.78 -18.51
N LYS A 135 18.78 9.49 -17.46
CA LYS A 135 19.21 9.49 -16.07
C LYS A 135 18.34 8.51 -15.27
N THR A 136 18.93 7.78 -14.35
CA THR A 136 18.23 6.89 -13.42
C THR A 136 18.66 7.19 -12.00
N ASP A 137 17.70 7.11 -11.07
CA ASP A 137 17.91 7.20 -9.64
C ASP A 137 16.94 6.26 -8.90
N TYR A 138 17.12 6.07 -7.60
CA TYR A 138 16.20 5.30 -6.78
C TYR A 138 16.12 5.78 -5.33
N ILE A 139 14.95 5.56 -4.73
CA ILE A 139 14.70 5.75 -3.31
C ILE A 139 14.40 4.39 -2.68
N GLU A 140 15.03 4.07 -1.56
CA GLU A 140 14.84 2.81 -0.84
C GLU A 140 14.37 3.07 0.60
N ARG A 141 13.22 2.48 0.95
CA ARG A 141 12.61 2.64 2.28
C ARG A 141 11.75 1.44 2.61
N ASP A 142 11.87 0.90 3.84
CA ASP A 142 11.00 -0.16 4.38
C ASP A 142 10.76 -1.33 3.42
N ASN A 143 11.84 -1.86 2.83
CA ASN A 143 11.81 -2.97 1.86
C ASN A 143 11.04 -2.66 0.56
N ARG A 144 10.91 -1.37 0.22
CA ARG A 144 10.38 -0.85 -1.04
C ARG A 144 11.44 -0.05 -1.74
N LYS A 145 11.52 -0.23 -3.06
CA LYS A 145 12.42 0.51 -3.93
C LYS A 145 11.62 1.22 -5.01
N TYR A 146 11.75 2.54 -5.05
CA TYR A 146 11.13 3.42 -6.02
C TYR A 146 12.20 3.78 -7.05
N TYR A 147 12.05 3.30 -8.28
CA TYR A 147 12.95 3.62 -9.39
C TYR A 147 12.44 4.86 -10.14
N LEU A 148 13.34 5.78 -10.45
CA LEU A 148 13.06 7.01 -11.19
C LEU A 148 13.91 6.99 -12.46
N ASP A 149 13.28 6.85 -13.62
CA ASP A 149 13.97 6.80 -14.92
C ASP A 149 13.52 7.98 -15.78
N LEU A 150 14.42 8.94 -16.04
CA LEU A 150 14.21 9.95 -17.08
C LEU A 150 14.55 9.32 -18.43
N LYS A 151 13.57 9.22 -19.32
CA LYS A 151 13.70 8.56 -20.62
C LYS A 151 13.28 9.50 -21.75
N GLU A 152 13.78 9.23 -22.95
CA GLU A 152 13.41 9.91 -24.19
C GLU A 152 12.69 8.96 -25.15
N ASN A 153 11.62 9.44 -25.78
CA ASN A 153 10.94 8.73 -26.86
C ASN A 153 10.53 9.69 -27.98
N GLN A 154 9.95 9.15 -29.05
CA GLN A 154 9.45 9.95 -30.20
C GLN A 154 8.43 11.03 -29.80
N ARG A 155 7.76 10.89 -28.63
CA ARG A 155 6.77 11.85 -28.11
C ARG A 155 7.39 12.87 -27.15
N GLY A 156 8.70 12.79 -26.88
CA GLY A 156 9.44 13.64 -25.96
C GLY A 156 10.02 12.90 -24.76
N ARG A 157 10.46 13.69 -23.77
CA ARG A 157 11.09 13.18 -22.55
C ARG A 157 10.08 13.03 -21.41
N PHE A 158 10.25 12.01 -20.60
CA PHE A 158 9.37 11.71 -19.47
C PHE A 158 10.13 11.03 -18.33
N LEU A 159 9.71 11.31 -17.10
CA LEU A 159 10.17 10.64 -15.90
C LEU A 159 9.19 9.51 -15.56
N ARG A 160 9.68 8.28 -15.49
CA ARG A 160 8.91 7.12 -15.03
C ARG A 160 9.28 6.82 -13.59
N ILE A 161 8.28 6.84 -12.70
CA ILE A 161 8.46 6.52 -11.28
C ILE A 161 7.74 5.20 -11.01
N ARG A 162 8.50 4.16 -10.62
CA ARG A 162 7.98 2.81 -10.42
C ARG A 162 8.36 2.27 -9.05
N GLN A 163 7.37 1.89 -8.26
CA GLN A 163 7.58 1.19 -7.01
C GLN A 163 7.68 -0.32 -7.22
N THR A 164 8.68 -0.91 -6.57
CA THR A 164 8.86 -2.35 -6.42
C THR A 164 9.01 -2.68 -4.94
N MET A 165 8.71 -3.91 -4.56
CA MET A 165 9.01 -4.41 -3.22
C MET A 165 10.17 -5.40 -3.35
N MET A 166 11.15 -5.32 -2.45
CA MET A 166 12.21 -6.32 -2.36
C MET A 166 11.58 -7.61 -1.80
N ARG A 167 11.12 -8.49 -2.70
CA ARG A 167 10.88 -9.88 -2.34
C ARG A 167 12.24 -10.55 -2.31
N GLY A 168 12.62 -11.11 -1.16
CA GLY A 168 13.94 -11.70 -0.92
C GLY A 168 14.40 -12.63 -2.04
N THR A 169 15.71 -12.58 -2.28
CA THR A 169 16.49 -13.40 -3.22
C THR A 169 16.13 -14.87 -3.07
N GLY A 170 15.40 -15.43 -4.05
CA GLY A 170 14.98 -16.84 -4.03
C GLY A 170 13.82 -17.22 -4.95
N MET A 171 13.18 -16.27 -5.64
CA MET A 171 12.15 -16.60 -6.66
C MET A 171 12.47 -15.90 -7.98
N ILE A 172 13.55 -16.34 -8.61
CA ILE A 172 13.78 -16.15 -10.04
C ILE A 172 13.08 -17.30 -10.75
N GLY A 173 12.09 -16.97 -11.58
CA GLY A 173 11.45 -17.91 -12.51
C GLY A 173 10.03 -18.32 -12.13
N TYR A 174 9.10 -18.18 -13.09
CA TYR A 174 7.80 -18.86 -13.18
C TYR A 174 6.56 -18.30 -12.47
N PHE A 175 6.60 -17.12 -11.83
CA PHE A 175 5.37 -16.37 -11.50
C PHE A 175 5.35 -15.02 -12.20
N GLY A 176 5.02 -15.07 -13.49
CA GLY A 176 4.63 -13.90 -14.26
C GLY A 176 3.44 -13.17 -13.62
N HIS A 177 3.60 -11.86 -13.46
CA HIS A 177 2.55 -10.86 -13.67
C HIS A 177 1.13 -11.16 -13.13
N SER A 178 0.97 -11.62 -11.89
CA SER A 178 -0.37 -11.88 -11.38
C SER A 178 -0.49 -11.67 -9.87
N LEU A 179 -0.48 -10.38 -9.46
CA LEU A 179 -1.29 -9.77 -8.38
C LEU A 179 -0.67 -8.43 -7.95
N GLY A 180 -0.92 -7.39 -8.74
CA GLY A 180 -0.57 -6.03 -8.39
C GLY A 180 -0.42 -5.20 -9.64
N GLN A 181 -1.35 -4.28 -9.90
CA GLN A 181 -1.11 -3.21 -10.86
C GLN A 181 0.27 -2.62 -10.55
N GLU A 182 1.17 -2.54 -11.53
CA GLU A 182 2.45 -1.86 -11.34
C GLU A 182 2.15 -0.49 -10.75
N GLN A 183 2.67 -0.22 -9.55
CA GLN A 183 2.54 1.09 -8.93
C GLN A 183 3.52 2.01 -9.63
N THR A 184 3.08 2.54 -10.76
CA THR A 184 3.89 3.32 -11.68
C THR A 184 3.12 4.54 -12.12
N ILE A 185 3.82 5.66 -12.25
CA ILE A 185 3.31 6.87 -12.88
C ILE A 185 4.35 7.38 -13.88
N VAL A 186 3.89 8.08 -14.91
CA VAL A 186 4.73 8.61 -15.98
C VAL A 186 4.49 10.11 -16.12
N LEU A 187 5.43 10.89 -15.63
CA LEU A 187 5.41 12.35 -15.59
C LEU A 187 6.11 12.91 -16.84
N PRO A 188 5.44 13.70 -17.71
CA PRO A 188 6.13 14.42 -18.78
C PRO A 188 7.22 15.33 -18.19
N ALA A 189 8.42 15.33 -18.79
CA ALA A 189 9.57 16.05 -18.23
C ALA A 189 9.32 17.56 -18.08
N GLN A 190 8.53 18.14 -18.99
CA GLN A 190 8.12 19.54 -18.94
C GLN A 190 7.37 19.91 -17.65
N GLY A 191 6.68 18.95 -17.02
CA GLY A 191 5.87 19.18 -15.83
C GLY A 191 6.57 18.81 -14.51
N MET A 192 7.89 18.54 -14.53
CA MET A 192 8.62 18.13 -13.32
C MET A 192 8.67 19.25 -12.28
N ILE A 193 8.74 20.52 -12.71
CA ILE A 193 8.80 21.68 -11.82
C ILE A 193 7.47 21.84 -11.08
N GLU A 194 6.36 21.87 -11.80
CA GLU A 194 5.02 22.02 -11.21
C GLU A 194 4.68 20.84 -10.28
N PHE A 195 5.14 19.65 -10.63
CA PHE A 195 4.98 18.47 -9.79
C PHE A 195 5.83 18.56 -8.51
N ARG A 196 7.08 19.02 -8.61
CA ARG A 196 7.96 19.25 -7.46
C ARG A 196 7.38 20.32 -6.54
N ASP A 197 6.96 21.46 -7.08
CA ASP A 197 6.40 22.56 -6.29
C ASP A 197 5.07 22.15 -5.61
N ALA A 198 4.31 21.26 -6.26
CA ALA A 198 3.15 20.65 -5.63
C ALA A 198 3.53 19.75 -4.44
N LEU A 199 4.61 18.97 -4.54
CA LEU A 199 5.12 18.18 -3.42
C LEU A 199 5.67 19.08 -2.31
N VAL A 200 6.44 20.13 -2.63
CA VAL A 200 6.97 21.09 -1.66
C VAL A 200 5.86 21.62 -0.76
N GLN A 201 4.80 22.18 -1.35
CA GLN A 201 3.68 22.73 -0.59
C GLN A 201 2.99 21.68 0.28
N LEU A 202 2.73 20.48 -0.27
CA LEU A 202 2.09 19.41 0.51
C LEU A 202 2.97 18.90 1.66
N ILE A 203 4.30 18.94 1.50
CA ILE A 203 5.25 18.52 2.55
C ILE A 203 5.40 19.62 3.59
N GLU A 204 5.42 20.89 3.20
CA GLU A 204 5.42 22.03 4.14
C GLU A 204 4.14 22.04 4.98
N ASP A 205 2.98 21.87 4.35
CA ASP A 205 1.68 21.92 5.03
C ASP A 205 1.38 20.66 5.89
N TYR A 206 1.89 19.48 5.49
CA TYR A 206 1.48 18.20 6.10
C TYR A 206 2.60 17.24 6.46
N GLY A 207 3.86 17.55 6.12
CA GLY A 207 5.03 16.69 6.38
C GLY A 207 5.50 16.67 7.83
N GLU A 208 5.17 17.71 8.60
CA GLU A 208 5.50 17.79 10.03
C GLU A 208 4.53 17.02 10.94
N GLY A 209 3.51 16.37 10.38
CA GLY A 209 2.57 15.55 11.16
C GLY A 209 3.20 14.42 11.99
N ASP A 210 4.41 13.99 11.62
CA ASP A 210 5.18 13.00 12.37
C ASP A 210 6.11 13.64 13.44
N ILE A 211 6.22 14.98 13.47
CA ILE A 211 7.13 15.77 14.33
C ILE A 211 6.37 16.69 15.29
N GLU A 212 5.28 17.32 14.88
CA GLU A 212 4.49 18.19 15.76
C GLU A 212 3.74 17.43 16.86
N GLU A 213 3.40 16.14 16.66
CA GLU A 213 2.98 15.24 17.75
C GLU A 213 4.07 15.05 18.83
N ARG A 214 5.31 15.51 18.60
CA ARG A 214 6.42 15.44 19.57
C ARG A 214 6.78 16.75 20.25
N ARG A 215 6.15 17.90 19.94
CA ARG A 215 6.65 19.20 20.44
C ARG A 215 5.65 20.21 21.00
N GLY A 216 4.37 19.89 21.16
CA GLY A 216 3.44 20.87 21.73
C GLY A 216 2.23 20.31 22.44
N GLY A 217 2.35 20.12 23.77
CA GLY A 217 1.22 20.13 24.70
C GLY A 217 0.82 18.77 25.26
N ASP A 218 1.36 18.44 26.44
CA ASP A 218 0.74 17.66 27.54
C ASP A 218 -0.02 16.34 27.26
N ASP A 219 0.15 15.73 26.08
CA ASP A 219 -0.22 14.35 25.77
C ASP A 219 1.00 13.69 25.12
N ASP A 220 1.91 13.18 25.95
CA ASP A 220 2.95 12.25 25.51
C ASP A 220 2.27 11.12 24.70
N PRO A 221 2.61 10.89 23.42
CA PRO A 221 2.06 9.76 22.68
C PRO A 221 2.47 8.51 23.43
N LEU A 222 1.54 7.91 24.19
CA LEU A 222 1.77 6.72 25.01
C LEU A 222 2.73 5.79 24.26
N GLU A 223 4.00 5.72 24.69
CA GLU A 223 5.00 4.90 24.01
C GLU A 223 4.51 3.46 24.08
N LEU A 224 3.93 2.99 22.98
CA LEU A 224 3.39 1.64 22.92
C LEU A 224 4.54 0.65 22.75
N PRO A 225 4.49 -0.51 23.42
CA PRO A 225 5.51 -1.54 23.27
C PRO A 225 5.72 -1.94 21.81
N GLU A 226 6.97 -2.17 21.43
CA GLU A 226 7.29 -2.68 20.10
C GLU A 226 6.60 -4.04 19.85
N GLY A 227 6.00 -4.18 18.67
CA GLY A 227 5.33 -5.40 18.29
C GLY A 227 6.31 -6.57 18.18
N THR A 228 5.85 -7.78 18.53
CA THR A 228 6.67 -8.99 18.44
C THR A 228 6.12 -9.95 17.40
N SER A 229 6.97 -10.79 16.83
CA SER A 229 6.52 -11.83 15.91
C SER A 229 7.37 -13.09 16.02
N PHE A 230 6.73 -14.24 15.76
CA PHE A 230 7.43 -15.52 15.65
C PHE A 230 6.86 -16.36 14.52
N ARG A 231 7.64 -17.34 14.06
CA ARG A 231 7.27 -18.24 12.98
C ARG A 231 7.07 -19.65 13.53
N VAL A 232 5.98 -20.29 13.10
CA VAL A 232 5.72 -21.71 13.32
C VAL A 232 5.31 -22.32 11.99
N ASP A 233 6.01 -23.34 11.54
CA ASP A 233 5.81 -23.99 10.22
C ASP A 233 5.82 -22.97 9.05
N ASN A 234 4.71 -22.94 8.28
CA ASN A 234 4.46 -22.01 7.19
C ASN A 234 3.57 -20.82 7.61
N LYS A 235 3.49 -20.54 8.92
CA LYS A 235 2.70 -19.44 9.49
C LYS A 235 3.60 -18.49 10.25
N ARG A 236 3.27 -17.20 10.21
CA ARG A 236 3.88 -16.17 11.06
C ARG A 236 2.80 -15.52 11.90
N PHE A 237 3.05 -15.41 13.19
CA PHE A 237 2.19 -14.72 14.13
C PHE A 237 2.79 -13.37 14.49
N TYR A 238 2.00 -12.31 14.40
CA TYR A 238 2.37 -10.95 14.81
C TYR A 238 1.51 -10.52 15.99
N PHE A 239 2.12 -9.81 16.93
CA PHE A 239 1.52 -9.26 18.15
C PHE A 239 1.85 -7.77 18.18
N ASP A 240 0.93 -6.96 17.65
CA ASP A 240 1.13 -5.52 17.53
C ASP A 240 0.26 -4.79 18.57
N VAL A 241 0.87 -4.01 19.45
CA VAL A 241 0.12 -3.10 20.32
C VAL A 241 -0.20 -1.83 19.52
N GLY A 242 -1.46 -1.40 19.57
CA GLY A 242 -1.91 -0.18 18.91
C GLY A 242 -2.84 0.63 19.81
N SER A 243 -2.99 1.91 19.51
CA SER A 243 -3.96 2.82 20.13
C SER A 243 -4.91 3.37 19.07
N ASN A 244 -6.12 3.69 19.48
CA ASN A 244 -7.10 4.45 18.70
C ASN A 244 -7.99 5.26 19.65
N LYS A 245 -8.98 5.98 19.12
CA LYS A 245 -9.95 6.79 19.91
C LYS A 245 -10.74 6.00 20.97
N TYR A 246 -10.76 4.66 20.89
CA TYR A 246 -11.42 3.77 21.84
C TYR A 246 -10.45 3.15 22.88
N GLY A 247 -9.16 3.50 22.82
CA GLY A 247 -8.12 3.05 23.74
C GLY A 247 -7.09 2.11 23.12
N ILE A 248 -6.29 1.48 23.98
CA ILE A 248 -5.22 0.56 23.60
C ILE A 248 -5.80 -0.82 23.25
N PHE A 249 -5.22 -1.49 22.25
CA PHE A 249 -5.60 -2.83 21.82
C PHE A 249 -4.39 -3.64 21.34
N LEU A 250 -4.51 -4.96 21.41
CA LEU A 250 -3.54 -5.93 20.89
C LEU A 250 -4.09 -6.53 19.61
N LYS A 251 -3.32 -6.44 18.53
CA LYS A 251 -3.65 -7.07 17.26
C LYS A 251 -2.83 -8.34 17.13
N VAL A 252 -3.53 -9.47 17.07
CA VAL A 252 -2.90 -10.78 16.85
C VAL A 252 -3.21 -11.22 15.42
N SER A 253 -2.18 -11.29 14.56
CA SER A 253 -2.31 -11.67 13.15
C SER A 253 -1.64 -13.01 12.86
N GLU A 254 -2.40 -13.97 12.36
CA GLU A 254 -1.86 -15.17 11.71
C GLU A 254 -1.71 -14.91 10.21
N VAL A 255 -0.50 -15.05 9.69
CA VAL A 255 -0.18 -14.83 8.28
C VAL A 255 0.36 -16.11 7.65
N ARG A 256 -0.33 -16.59 6.62
CA ARG A 256 0.13 -17.64 5.70
C ARG A 256 -0.20 -17.19 4.29
N PRO A 257 0.77 -16.66 3.51
CA PRO A 257 0.50 -16.12 2.19
C PRO A 257 -0.31 -17.10 1.31
N PRO A 258 -1.38 -16.64 0.64
CA PRO A 258 -1.88 -15.26 0.54
C PRO A 258 -2.84 -14.83 1.68
N TYR A 259 -3.14 -15.72 2.63
CA TYR A 259 -4.14 -15.53 3.67
C TYR A 259 -3.59 -14.81 4.91
N ARG A 260 -4.43 -13.95 5.49
CA ARG A 260 -4.17 -13.30 6.78
C ARG A 260 -5.45 -13.28 7.60
N ASN A 261 -5.39 -13.90 8.78
CA ASN A 261 -6.45 -13.85 9.79
C ASN A 261 -5.99 -12.94 10.93
N THR A 262 -6.89 -12.15 11.51
CA THR A 262 -6.51 -11.20 12.55
C THR A 262 -7.66 -10.97 13.52
N ILE A 263 -7.31 -10.95 14.81
CA ILE A 263 -8.20 -10.51 15.89
C ILE A 263 -7.67 -9.23 16.52
N THR A 264 -8.57 -8.47 17.14
CA THR A 264 -8.23 -7.27 17.93
C THR A 264 -8.77 -7.47 19.34
N VAL A 265 -7.89 -7.43 20.33
CA VAL A 265 -8.23 -7.64 21.73
C VAL A 265 -8.07 -6.29 22.47
N PRO A 266 -9.16 -5.70 23.00
CA PRO A 266 -9.05 -4.43 23.72
C PRO A 266 -8.28 -4.61 25.03
N PHE A 267 -7.53 -3.59 25.47
CA PHE A 267 -6.66 -3.63 26.65
C PHE A 267 -7.35 -4.18 27.89
N LYS A 268 -8.60 -3.77 28.13
CA LYS A 268 -9.45 -4.24 29.24
C LYS A 268 -9.67 -5.77 29.29
N ALA A 269 -9.39 -6.49 28.21
CA ALA A 269 -9.56 -7.94 28.12
C ALA A 269 -8.23 -8.72 28.13
N TRP A 270 -7.07 -8.06 28.12
CA TRP A 270 -5.77 -8.72 27.98
C TRP A 270 -5.48 -9.68 29.13
N THR A 271 -5.70 -9.27 30.38
CA THR A 271 -5.50 -10.12 31.56
C THR A 271 -6.30 -11.42 31.44
N ARG A 272 -7.60 -11.32 31.14
CA ARG A 272 -8.47 -12.50 30.97
C ARG A 272 -8.04 -13.36 29.79
N PHE A 273 -7.61 -12.74 28.69
CA PHE A 273 -7.14 -13.47 27.52
C PHE A 273 -5.87 -14.27 27.84
N GLY A 274 -4.91 -13.65 28.53
CA GLY A 274 -3.67 -14.28 28.96
C GLY A 274 -3.89 -15.39 30.00
N GLU A 275 -4.72 -15.16 31.01
CA GLU A 275 -5.06 -16.16 32.04
C GLU A 275 -5.67 -17.42 31.42
N ASN A 276 -6.61 -17.27 30.48
CA ASN A 276 -7.17 -18.43 29.78
C ASN A 276 -6.12 -19.16 28.96
N PHE A 277 -5.21 -18.43 28.29
CA PHE A 277 -4.14 -19.05 27.51
C PHE A 277 -3.21 -19.90 28.40
N ILE A 278 -2.75 -19.36 29.53
CA ILE A 278 -1.90 -20.07 30.49
C ILE A 278 -2.62 -21.30 31.05
N LYS A 279 -3.89 -21.14 31.46
CA LYS A 279 -4.71 -22.25 31.96
C LYS A 279 -4.78 -23.40 30.95
N TYR A 280 -5.11 -23.10 29.69
CA TYR A 280 -5.22 -24.13 28.67
C TYR A 280 -3.87 -24.74 28.29
N GLU A 281 -2.79 -23.97 28.35
CA GLU A 281 -1.43 -24.50 28.16
C GLU A 281 -1.09 -25.56 29.21
N GLU A 282 -1.37 -25.29 30.49
CA GLU A 282 -1.15 -26.23 31.59
C GLU A 282 -2.03 -27.48 31.47
N GLU A 283 -3.31 -27.31 31.13
CA GLU A 283 -4.23 -28.43 30.90
C GLU A 283 -3.73 -29.33 29.75
N MET A 284 -3.30 -28.74 28.64
CA MET A 284 -2.73 -29.49 27.51
C MET A 284 -1.42 -30.18 27.88
N ARG A 285 -0.57 -29.54 28.68
CA ARG A 285 0.67 -30.13 29.19
C ARG A 285 0.39 -31.39 30.03
N LYS A 286 -0.62 -31.34 30.90
CA LYS A 286 -1.07 -32.50 31.69
C LYS A 286 -1.55 -33.64 30.79
N ILE A 287 -2.40 -33.36 29.80
CA ILE A 287 -2.90 -34.37 28.85
C ILE A 287 -1.74 -35.02 28.08
N CYS A 288 -0.82 -34.23 27.54
CA CYS A 288 0.35 -34.74 26.82
C CYS A 288 1.24 -35.61 27.72
N ASN A 289 1.44 -35.23 28.98
CA ASN A 289 2.26 -35.99 29.93
C ASN A 289 1.58 -37.31 30.34
N SER A 290 0.27 -37.28 30.63
CA SER A 290 -0.50 -38.51 30.89
C SER A 290 -0.47 -39.49 29.72
N HIS A 291 -0.47 -38.99 28.47
CA HIS A 291 -0.35 -39.84 27.29
C HIS A 291 1.06 -40.42 27.12
N LYS A 292 2.11 -39.71 27.53
CA LYS A 292 3.49 -40.23 27.54
C LYS A 292 3.69 -41.30 28.60
N GLU A 293 3.14 -41.09 29.80
CA GLU A 293 3.25 -42.04 30.92
C GLU A 293 2.52 -43.36 30.60
N LYS A 294 1.29 -43.31 30.05
CA LYS A 294 0.58 -44.50 29.57
C LYS A 294 1.31 -45.29 28.47
N ARG A 295 2.07 -44.61 27.60
CA ARG A 295 2.91 -45.27 26.57
C ARG A 295 4.16 -45.92 27.15
N MET A 296 4.67 -45.41 28.27
CA MET A 296 5.84 -45.96 28.94
C MET A 296 5.47 -47.14 29.83
N ASP A 297 4.30 -47.10 30.47
CA ASP A 297 3.75 -48.19 31.28
C ASP A 297 3.37 -49.42 30.42
N GLY A 298 2.72 -49.19 29.27
CA GLY A 298 2.41 -50.27 28.33
C GLY A 298 3.64 -50.93 27.68
N ARG A 299 4.82 -50.29 27.75
CA ARG A 299 6.09 -50.82 27.23
C ARG A 299 6.91 -51.55 28.30
N LYS A 300 6.68 -51.25 29.58
CA LYS A 300 7.21 -52.02 30.71
C LYS A 300 6.43 -53.33 30.91
N ALA A 301 5.10 -53.30 30.77
CA ALA A 301 4.27 -54.51 30.85
C ALA A 301 4.57 -55.55 29.75
N SER A 302 5.10 -55.14 28.60
CA SER A 302 5.49 -56.05 27.50
C SER A 302 6.95 -56.52 27.56
N GLY A 303 7.73 -56.05 28.55
CA GLY A 303 9.18 -56.31 28.66
C GLY A 303 9.56 -57.33 29.72
N GLU A 304 8.62 -57.77 30.57
CA GLU A 304 8.91 -58.68 31.69
C GLU A 304 8.47 -60.14 31.45
N GLU A 305 7.91 -60.49 30.29
CA GLU A 305 7.53 -61.88 29.96
C GLU A 305 8.57 -62.67 29.14
N GLN A 306 9.74 -62.09 28.83
CA GLN A 306 10.76 -62.76 28.01
C GLN A 306 12.09 -62.97 28.75
N GLU A 307 12.05 -63.36 30.03
CA GLU A 307 13.24 -63.81 30.76
C GLU A 307 12.89 -64.89 31.80
N CYS A 308 12.30 -66.00 31.34
CA CYS A 308 12.16 -67.24 32.13
C CYS A 308 11.87 -68.43 31.18
N LEU A 309 12.84 -68.87 30.40
CA LEU A 309 12.91 -70.25 29.88
C LEU A 309 14.38 -70.57 29.55
N ASP A 310 15.07 -71.15 30.52
CA ASP A 310 16.14 -72.15 30.29
C ASP A 310 15.50 -73.46 29.80
#